data_AF-A0A0F2PK03-F1
#
_entry.id   AF-A0A0F2PK03-F1
#
_cell.length_a   1.000
_cell.length_b   1.000
_cell.length_c   1.000
_cell.angle_alpha   90.00
_cell.angle_beta   90.00
_cell.angle_gamma   90.00
#
_symmetry.space_group_name_H-M   'P 1'
#
loop_
_entity.id
_entity.type
_entity.pdbx_description
1 polymer ?
#
loop_
_entity_poly.entity_id
_entity_poly.type
_entity_poly.pdbx_seq_one_letter_code
_entity_poly.pdbx_strand_id
1 'polypeptide(L)'
;MPAIMYTLVNQPGLTGLKEGSRLLILADGSTLGTLGLPQLDKQAADRAGELILKGRPGTKIIPLQAANHNRTAYAVSVLEDCYFSNKKLVVFGAGHVALPLVEMAAILGFKTVVVDDRSEFCNSERFPGADALICNRDYSLSGEEIDRNTSIVIITRGHKHDQACLKEAIKSAASYIGMIGSSSKVRQTFKELLHQGASKQQLEKVAAPIGLDLGGQQPAEIALSILAEIVSMDNNGSGKPLKTVKTVVLE
;
A
#
# COMPACT_ATOMS: atom_id res chain seq x y z
N MET A 1 -3.51 7.65 -10.55
CA MET A 1 -4.59 6.65 -10.60
C MET A 1 -4.00 5.33 -11.05
N PRO A 2 -4.27 4.20 -10.37
CA PRO A 2 -3.80 2.89 -10.81
C PRO A 2 -4.27 2.53 -12.21
N ALA A 3 -3.45 1.78 -12.93
CA ALA A 3 -3.75 1.31 -14.27
C ALA A 3 -3.06 -0.03 -14.55
N ILE A 4 -3.67 -0.85 -15.39
CA ILE A 4 -3.08 -2.10 -15.89
C ILE A 4 -2.99 -1.99 -17.40
N MET A 5 -1.81 -2.21 -17.96
CA MET A 5 -1.61 -2.31 -19.41
C MET A 5 -1.42 -3.77 -19.78
N TYR A 6 -2.23 -4.23 -20.72
CA TYR A 6 -2.05 -5.51 -21.37
C TYR A 6 -1.42 -5.30 -22.74
N THR A 7 -0.38 -6.06 -23.06
CA THR A 7 0.22 -6.12 -24.41
C THR A 7 0.12 -7.54 -24.94
N LEU A 8 -0.46 -7.73 -26.11
CA LEU A 8 -0.48 -9.04 -26.77
C LEU A 8 0.93 -9.42 -27.21
N VAL A 9 1.50 -10.50 -26.65
CA VAL A 9 2.89 -10.91 -26.93
C VAL A 9 3.00 -12.14 -27.83
N ASN A 10 2.00 -13.02 -27.84
CA ASN A 10 1.98 -14.19 -28.71
C ASN A 10 0.53 -14.58 -29.03
N GLN A 11 0.28 -14.94 -30.29
CA GLN A 11 -1.03 -15.37 -30.78
C GLN A 11 -0.92 -16.55 -31.78
N PRO A 12 -1.90 -17.47 -31.83
CA PRO A 12 -1.80 -18.73 -32.57
C PRO A 12 -2.04 -18.63 -34.09
N GLY A 13 -1.62 -17.52 -34.72
CA GLY A 13 -1.77 -17.29 -36.17
C GLY A 13 -3.18 -16.87 -36.63
N LEU A 14 -4.00 -16.32 -35.75
CA LEU A 14 -5.36 -15.88 -36.04
C LEU A 14 -5.40 -14.52 -36.74
N THR A 15 -6.20 -14.45 -37.80
CA THR A 15 -6.49 -13.20 -38.51
C THR A 15 -7.24 -12.23 -37.59
N GLY A 16 -6.76 -10.98 -37.49
CA GLY A 16 -7.34 -9.93 -36.66
C GLY A 16 -6.65 -9.71 -35.31
N LEU A 17 -5.76 -10.62 -34.91
CA LEU A 17 -4.85 -10.42 -33.77
C LEU A 17 -3.49 -9.92 -34.27
N LYS A 18 -2.94 -8.92 -33.59
CA LYS A 18 -1.64 -8.32 -33.90
C LYS A 18 -0.80 -8.27 -32.64
N GLU A 19 0.35 -8.94 -32.66
CA GLU A 19 1.33 -8.84 -31.58
C GLU A 19 1.77 -7.38 -31.40
N GLY A 20 1.97 -6.99 -30.15
CA GLY A 20 2.22 -5.60 -29.76
C GLY A 20 0.95 -4.75 -29.61
N SER A 21 -0.24 -5.25 -29.93
CA SER A 21 -1.51 -4.58 -29.58
C SER A 21 -1.63 -4.38 -28.07
N ARG A 22 -2.16 -3.22 -27.66
CA ARG A 22 -2.21 -2.81 -26.24
C ARG A 22 -3.61 -2.41 -25.83
N LEU A 23 -3.94 -2.74 -24.58
CA LEU A 23 -5.14 -2.31 -23.90
C LEU A 23 -4.76 -1.79 -22.51
N LEU A 24 -5.02 -0.52 -22.24
CA LEU A 24 -4.86 0.10 -20.93
C LEU A 24 -6.21 0.16 -20.23
N ILE A 25 -6.22 -0.17 -18.94
CA ILE A 25 -7.42 -0.21 -18.10
C ILE A 25 -7.13 0.60 -16.83
N LEU A 26 -7.90 1.67 -16.61
CA LEU A 26 -7.75 2.56 -15.47
C LEU A 26 -8.63 2.11 -14.29
N ALA A 27 -8.31 2.57 -13.08
CA ALA A 27 -9.05 2.22 -11.86
C ALA A 27 -10.52 2.68 -11.85
N ASP A 28 -10.89 3.67 -12.66
CA ASP A 28 -12.28 4.10 -12.85
C ASP A 28 -13.06 3.22 -13.84
N GLY A 29 -12.41 2.19 -14.39
CA GLY A 29 -12.99 1.26 -15.37
C GLY A 29 -12.90 1.74 -16.82
N SER A 30 -12.35 2.93 -17.08
CA SER A 30 -12.12 3.40 -18.45
C SER A 30 -11.03 2.58 -19.14
N THR A 31 -11.21 2.39 -20.45
CA THR A 31 -10.31 1.60 -21.28
C THR A 31 -9.78 2.40 -22.46
N LEU A 32 -8.51 2.17 -22.82
CA LEU A 32 -7.85 2.78 -23.96
C LEU A 32 -7.10 1.73 -24.78
N GLY A 33 -7.43 1.62 -26.05
CA GLY A 33 -6.86 0.60 -26.94
C GLY A 33 -7.67 -0.69 -26.96
N THR A 34 -7.09 -1.75 -27.54
CA THR A 34 -7.70 -3.08 -27.69
C THR A 34 -6.61 -4.12 -27.92
N LEU A 35 -6.85 -5.35 -27.45
CA LEU A 35 -6.06 -6.53 -27.80
C LEU A 35 -6.50 -7.15 -29.12
N GLY A 36 -7.54 -6.57 -29.76
CA GLY A 36 -8.04 -6.94 -31.08
C GLY A 36 -9.37 -7.69 -31.06
N LEU A 37 -9.83 -8.16 -29.89
CA LEU A 37 -11.07 -8.93 -29.76
C LEU A 37 -11.87 -8.56 -28.50
N PRO A 38 -13.19 -8.30 -28.63
CA PRO A 38 -14.01 -7.86 -27.49
C PRO A 38 -14.02 -8.82 -26.28
N GLN A 39 -14.00 -10.14 -26.54
CA GLN A 39 -13.97 -11.14 -25.46
C GLN A 39 -12.65 -11.16 -24.70
N LEU A 40 -11.54 -10.87 -25.41
CA LEU A 40 -10.21 -10.79 -24.82
C LEU A 40 -10.05 -9.50 -24.01
N ASP A 41 -10.55 -8.38 -24.55
CA ASP A 41 -10.57 -7.09 -23.85
C ASP A 41 -11.41 -7.17 -22.57
N LYS A 42 -12.56 -7.84 -22.62
CA LYS A 42 -13.42 -8.05 -21.44
C LYS A 42 -12.70 -8.86 -20.35
N GLN A 43 -12.04 -9.97 -20.72
CA GLN A 43 -11.28 -10.77 -19.74
C GLN A 43 -10.13 -9.99 -19.11
N ALA A 44 -9.43 -9.18 -19.91
CA ALA A 44 -8.42 -8.27 -19.41
C ALA A 44 -9.00 -7.25 -18.42
N ALA A 45 -10.20 -6.71 -18.69
CA ALA A 45 -10.91 -5.77 -17.81
C ALA A 45 -11.35 -6.41 -16.48
N ASP A 46 -11.98 -7.59 -16.53
CA ASP A 46 -12.41 -8.32 -15.33
C ASP A 46 -11.19 -8.60 -14.42
N ARG A 47 -10.08 -9.01 -15.04
CA ARG A 47 -8.82 -9.26 -14.33
C ARG A 47 -8.16 -7.98 -13.79
N ALA A 48 -8.16 -6.89 -14.56
CA ALA A 48 -7.62 -5.61 -14.11
C ALA A 48 -8.28 -5.13 -12.83
N GLY A 49 -9.61 -5.30 -12.71
CA GLY A 49 -10.35 -4.98 -11.49
C GLY A 49 -9.78 -5.69 -10.26
N GLU A 50 -9.51 -6.99 -10.35
CA GLU A 50 -8.88 -7.73 -9.24
C GLU A 50 -7.46 -7.24 -8.92
N LEU A 51 -6.66 -6.93 -9.94
CA LEU A 51 -5.27 -6.51 -9.77
C LEU A 51 -5.18 -5.13 -9.14
N ILE A 52 -6.03 -4.22 -9.60
CA ILE A 52 -6.15 -2.87 -9.05
C ILE A 52 -6.58 -2.94 -7.59
N LEU A 53 -7.51 -3.84 -7.24
CA LEU A 53 -7.88 -4.10 -5.85
C LEU A 53 -6.74 -4.68 -5.02
N LYS A 54 -5.87 -5.50 -5.62
CA LYS A 54 -4.70 -6.09 -4.96
C LYS A 54 -3.55 -5.09 -4.79
N GLY A 55 -3.48 -4.01 -5.57
CA GLY A 55 -2.54 -2.90 -5.35
C GLY A 55 -1.07 -3.22 -5.62
N ARG A 56 -0.76 -4.22 -6.45
CA ARG A 56 0.62 -4.73 -6.60
C ARG A 56 1.27 -4.33 -7.92
N PRO A 57 2.34 -3.51 -7.91
CA PRO A 57 3.13 -3.31 -9.12
C PRO A 57 3.77 -4.63 -9.54
N GLY A 58 3.99 -4.78 -10.84
CA GLY A 58 4.60 -5.99 -11.36
C GLY A 58 4.35 -6.15 -12.85
N THR A 59 5.12 -7.08 -13.41
CA THR A 59 5.04 -7.45 -14.82
C THR A 59 5.03 -8.97 -14.91
N LYS A 60 4.12 -9.53 -15.70
CA LYS A 60 4.07 -10.98 -15.97
C LYS A 60 3.46 -11.28 -17.32
N ILE A 61 3.85 -12.40 -17.91
CA ILE A 61 3.17 -12.96 -19.08
C ILE A 61 2.14 -13.98 -18.58
N ILE A 62 0.90 -13.86 -19.06
CA ILE A 62 -0.19 -14.78 -18.70
C ILE A 62 -0.90 -15.29 -19.95
N PRO A 63 -1.44 -16.52 -19.90
CA PRO A 63 -2.37 -16.99 -20.91
C PRO A 63 -3.76 -16.38 -20.67
N LEU A 64 -4.38 -15.88 -21.73
CA LEU A 64 -5.82 -15.59 -21.79
C LEU A 64 -6.46 -16.45 -22.87
N GLN A 65 -7.70 -16.84 -22.68
CA GLN A 65 -8.44 -17.64 -23.66
C GLN A 65 -9.43 -16.77 -24.40
N ALA A 66 -9.60 -16.99 -25.68
CA ALA A 66 -10.70 -16.38 -26.42
C ALA A 66 -11.23 -17.36 -27.45
N ALA A 67 -12.46 -17.12 -27.89
CA ALA A 67 -13.08 -17.86 -28.97
C ALA A 67 -13.14 -17.00 -30.22
N ASN A 68 -12.99 -17.61 -31.38
CA ASN A 68 -13.21 -16.92 -32.65
C ASN A 68 -14.72 -16.93 -32.98
N HIS A 69 -15.10 -16.36 -34.12
CA HIS A 69 -16.49 -16.38 -34.61
C HIS A 69 -17.07 -17.80 -34.73
N ASN A 70 -16.23 -18.81 -34.97
CA ASN A 70 -16.61 -20.23 -35.06
C ASN A 70 -16.58 -20.96 -33.70
N ARG A 71 -16.40 -20.22 -32.59
CA ARG A 71 -16.31 -20.76 -31.21
C ARG A 71 -15.14 -21.70 -30.96
N THR A 72 -14.13 -21.74 -31.84
CA THR A 72 -12.88 -22.45 -31.55
C THR A 72 -12.13 -21.69 -30.47
N ALA A 73 -11.88 -22.36 -29.33
CA ALA A 73 -11.12 -21.80 -28.22
C ALA A 73 -9.62 -21.81 -28.55
N TYR A 74 -8.93 -20.73 -28.21
CA TYR A 74 -7.49 -20.63 -28.32
C TYR A 74 -6.92 -19.84 -27.15
N ALA A 75 -5.63 -20.05 -26.88
CA ALA A 75 -4.88 -19.30 -25.88
C ALA A 75 -3.99 -18.28 -26.57
N VAL A 76 -3.95 -17.07 -26.02
CA VAL A 76 -2.97 -16.04 -26.35
C VAL A 76 -2.13 -15.74 -25.12
N SER A 77 -0.92 -15.26 -25.31
CA SER A 77 -0.10 -14.75 -24.21
C SER A 77 -0.16 -13.23 -24.21
N VAL A 78 -0.45 -12.65 -23.06
CA VAL A 78 -0.40 -11.19 -22.85
C VAL A 78 0.60 -10.85 -21.75
N LEU A 79 1.37 -9.80 -21.97
CA LEU A 79 2.15 -9.13 -20.95
C LEU A 79 1.20 -8.22 -20.16
N GLU A 80 1.16 -8.39 -18.85
CA GLU A 80 0.43 -7.55 -17.91
C GLU A 80 1.44 -6.67 -17.19
N ASP A 81 1.37 -5.36 -17.39
CA ASP A 81 2.15 -4.34 -16.69
C ASP A 81 1.24 -3.54 -15.76
N CYS A 82 1.53 -3.63 -14.46
CA CYS A 82 0.74 -2.96 -13.43
C CYS A 82 1.39 -1.63 -13.00
N TYR A 83 0.68 -0.53 -13.23
CA TYR A 83 1.09 0.82 -12.86
C TYR A 83 0.30 1.31 -11.66
N PHE A 84 0.94 1.41 -10.51
CA PHE A 84 0.37 1.97 -9.30
C PHE A 84 1.08 3.28 -8.94
N SER A 85 0.38 4.19 -8.26
CA SER A 85 1.05 5.37 -7.69
C SER A 85 2.04 4.94 -6.61
N ASN A 86 3.10 5.74 -6.43
CA ASN A 86 4.03 5.53 -5.33
C ASN A 86 3.26 5.44 -4.01
N LYS A 87 3.66 4.49 -3.17
CA LYS A 87 3.07 4.34 -1.84
C LYS A 87 3.30 5.61 -1.04
N LYS A 88 2.31 6.00 -0.24
CA LYS A 88 2.42 7.16 0.64
C LYS A 88 2.57 6.68 2.07
N LEU A 89 3.52 7.23 2.81
CA LEU A 89 3.65 7.04 4.25
C LEU A 89 3.35 8.36 4.95
N VAL A 90 2.25 8.41 5.68
CA VAL A 90 1.89 9.54 6.54
C VAL A 90 2.31 9.20 7.97
N VAL A 91 3.16 10.03 8.55
CA VAL A 91 3.70 9.87 9.90
C VAL A 91 3.19 10.99 10.79
N PHE A 92 2.29 10.66 11.71
CA PHE A 92 1.87 11.55 12.78
C PHE A 92 2.84 11.45 13.95
N GLY A 93 3.58 12.52 14.20
CA GLY A 93 4.65 12.61 15.19
C GLY A 93 6.02 12.67 14.51
N ALA A 94 6.79 13.71 14.83
CA ALA A 94 8.12 13.97 14.31
C ALA A 94 9.22 13.61 15.34
N GLY A 95 8.95 12.64 16.24
CA GLY A 95 9.83 12.21 17.32
C GLY A 95 11.10 11.46 16.86
N HIS A 96 11.84 10.85 17.80
CA HIS A 96 13.10 10.17 17.49
C HIS A 96 12.94 8.93 16.61
N VAL A 97 11.80 8.23 16.68
CA VAL A 97 11.48 7.09 15.80
C VAL A 97 11.14 7.56 14.38
N ALA A 98 10.54 8.74 14.24
CA ALA A 98 10.07 9.25 12.96
C ALA A 98 11.22 9.51 11.96
N LEU A 99 12.38 9.96 12.45
CA LEU A 99 13.53 10.28 11.61
C LEU A 99 14.04 9.06 10.82
N PRO A 100 14.53 7.97 11.46
CA PRO A 100 14.96 6.79 10.73
C PRO A 100 13.81 6.13 9.95
N LEU A 101 12.57 6.25 10.43
CA LEU A 101 11.39 5.74 9.72
C LEU A 101 11.21 6.42 8.36
N VAL A 102 11.26 7.75 8.31
CA VAL A 102 11.09 8.54 7.09
C VAL A 102 12.27 8.30 6.13
N GLU A 103 13.49 8.26 6.64
CA GLU A 103 14.69 7.98 5.82
C GLU A 103 14.62 6.59 5.16
N MET A 104 14.30 5.56 5.93
CA MET A 104 14.15 4.19 5.39
C MET A 104 12.96 4.10 4.43
N ALA A 105 11.85 4.78 4.72
CA ALA A 105 10.69 4.81 3.84
C ALA A 105 11.01 5.47 2.49
N ALA A 106 11.78 6.57 2.49
CA ALA A 106 12.24 7.23 1.27
C ALA A 106 13.12 6.30 0.43
N ILE A 107 14.02 5.53 1.06
CA ILE A 107 14.83 4.50 0.38
C ILE A 107 13.94 3.44 -0.29
N LEU A 108 12.85 3.05 0.37
CA LEU A 108 11.86 2.09 -0.15
C LEU A 108 10.91 2.69 -1.21
N GLY A 109 11.08 3.97 -1.57
CA GLY A 109 10.30 4.66 -2.59
C GLY A 109 8.93 5.17 -2.14
N PHE A 110 8.70 5.31 -0.83
CA PHE A 110 7.49 5.95 -0.33
C PHE A 110 7.54 7.46 -0.52
N LYS A 111 6.42 8.07 -0.93
CA LYS A 111 6.17 9.50 -0.72
C LYS A 111 5.89 9.69 0.78
N THR A 112 6.71 10.46 1.47
CA THR A 112 6.65 10.62 2.93
C THR A 112 6.05 11.97 3.32
N VAL A 113 5.08 11.94 4.24
CA VAL A 113 4.43 13.12 4.81
C VAL A 113 4.60 13.06 6.32
N VAL A 114 5.20 14.09 6.92
CA VAL A 114 5.37 14.17 8.39
C VAL A 114 4.48 15.25 8.95
N VAL A 115 3.75 14.92 10.01
CA VAL A 115 2.81 15.82 10.69
C VAL A 115 3.16 15.89 12.17
N ASP A 116 3.42 17.08 12.73
CA ASP A 116 3.62 17.27 14.17
C ASP A 116 3.24 18.72 14.54
N ASP A 117 2.93 18.98 15.81
CA ASP A 117 2.55 20.32 16.27
C ASP A 117 3.74 21.18 16.70
N ARG A 118 4.95 20.63 16.67
CA ARG A 118 6.20 21.27 17.10
C ARG A 118 7.10 21.59 15.92
N SER A 119 7.28 22.87 15.62
CA SER A 119 8.11 23.35 14.50
C SER A 119 9.60 22.97 14.65
N GLU A 120 10.09 22.81 15.88
CA GLU A 120 11.45 22.38 16.15
C GLU A 120 11.68 20.89 15.85
N PHE A 121 10.60 20.10 15.72
CA PHE A 121 10.65 18.71 15.26
C PHE A 121 10.24 18.60 13.78
N CYS A 122 9.19 19.29 13.34
CA CYS A 122 8.67 19.22 11.96
C CYS A 122 9.30 20.31 11.08
N ASN A 123 10.53 20.07 10.61
CA ASN A 123 11.25 20.99 9.71
C ASN A 123 12.18 20.25 8.74
N SER A 124 12.60 20.95 7.69
CA SER A 124 13.41 20.39 6.60
C SER A 124 14.86 20.10 7.00
N GLU A 125 15.38 20.74 8.05
CA GLU A 125 16.73 20.44 8.54
C GLU A 125 16.79 19.04 9.14
N ARG A 126 15.74 18.67 9.89
CA ARG A 126 15.62 17.33 10.48
C ARG A 126 15.13 16.29 9.47
N PHE A 127 14.24 16.67 8.56
CA PHE A 127 13.64 15.75 7.58
C PHE A 127 13.93 16.20 6.14
N PRO A 128 15.20 16.20 5.69
CA PRO A 128 15.55 16.64 4.34
C PRO A 128 14.98 15.73 3.24
N GLY A 129 14.68 14.47 3.57
CA GLY A 129 14.08 13.50 2.64
C GLY A 129 12.55 13.42 2.67
N ALA A 130 11.86 14.28 3.45
CA ALA A 130 10.40 14.27 3.50
C ALA A 130 9.79 15.00 2.29
N ASP A 131 8.79 14.40 1.63
CA ASP A 131 8.08 15.03 0.51
C ASP A 131 7.13 16.14 0.95
N ALA A 132 6.61 16.05 2.19
CA ALA A 132 5.81 17.11 2.78
C ALA A 132 5.97 17.15 4.31
N LEU A 133 5.98 18.38 4.84
CA LEU A 133 6.04 18.67 6.27
C LEU A 133 4.84 19.54 6.64
N ILE A 134 4.01 19.05 7.55
CA ILE A 134 2.78 19.73 7.98
C ILE A 134 2.89 20.00 9.48
N CYS A 135 3.22 21.25 9.82
CA CYS A 135 3.35 21.67 11.21
C CYS A 135 2.06 22.37 11.69
N ASN A 136 1.15 21.63 12.33
CA ASN A 136 -0.12 22.17 12.84
C ASN A 136 -0.56 21.52 14.16
N ARG A 137 -1.44 22.18 14.91
CA ARG A 137 -1.83 21.75 16.27
C ARG A 137 -2.88 20.65 16.29
N ASP A 138 -3.69 20.57 15.25
CA ASP A 138 -4.81 19.64 15.12
C ASP A 138 -4.43 18.33 14.44
N TYR A 139 -3.18 18.19 13.99
CA TYR A 139 -2.69 17.04 13.24
C TYR A 139 -3.51 16.80 11.96
N SER A 140 -4.02 17.89 11.36
CA SER A 140 -4.74 17.85 10.09
C SER A 140 -3.76 17.59 8.93
N LEU A 141 -4.26 16.94 7.87
CA LEU A 141 -3.49 16.67 6.66
C LEU A 141 -3.50 17.80 5.63
N SER A 142 -4.15 18.94 5.93
CA SER A 142 -4.09 20.15 5.10
C SER A 142 -4.39 19.93 3.60
N GLY A 143 -5.28 18.98 3.29
CA GLY A 143 -5.66 18.64 1.90
C GLY A 143 -4.90 17.46 1.29
N GLU A 144 -3.93 16.87 1.99
CA GLU A 144 -3.32 15.60 1.55
C GLU A 144 -4.37 14.48 1.58
N GLU A 145 -4.58 13.87 0.41
CA GLU A 145 -5.51 12.76 0.26
C GLU A 145 -4.95 11.48 0.89
N ILE A 146 -5.78 10.78 1.67
CA ILE A 146 -5.52 9.41 2.13
C ILE A 146 -6.29 8.46 1.23
N ASP A 147 -5.57 7.69 0.43
CA ASP A 147 -6.10 6.66 -0.44
C ASP A 147 -5.66 5.25 0.01
N ARG A 148 -5.99 4.24 -0.80
CA ARG A 148 -5.61 2.84 -0.55
C ARG A 148 -4.12 2.54 -0.73
N ASN A 149 -3.32 3.48 -1.21
CA ASN A 149 -1.86 3.36 -1.30
C ASN A 149 -1.17 4.07 -0.13
N THR A 150 -1.95 4.57 0.83
CA THR A 150 -1.46 5.30 1.99
C THR A 150 -1.38 4.40 3.22
N SER A 151 -0.20 4.36 3.82
CA SER A 151 0.04 3.81 5.15
C SER A 151 0.13 4.94 6.16
N ILE A 152 -0.55 4.79 7.30
CA ILE A 152 -0.54 5.76 8.40
C ILE A 152 0.22 5.17 9.58
N VAL A 153 1.18 5.93 10.11
CA VAL A 153 1.93 5.62 11.32
C VAL A 153 1.69 6.71 12.35
N ILE A 154 1.20 6.32 13.53
CA ILE A 154 0.90 7.23 14.64
C ILE A 154 1.92 7.00 15.76
N ILE A 155 2.86 7.95 15.88
CA ILE A 155 4.00 7.96 16.80
C ILE A 155 4.16 9.33 17.47
N THR A 156 3.04 9.93 17.92
CA THR A 156 3.03 11.26 18.52
C THR A 156 3.62 11.26 19.94
N ARG A 157 3.70 12.45 20.56
CA ARG A 157 4.27 12.65 21.90
C ARG A 157 3.39 12.19 23.07
N GLY A 158 2.23 11.55 22.84
CA GLY A 158 1.46 10.98 23.95
C GLY A 158 -0.01 10.64 23.68
N HIS A 159 -0.63 10.02 24.70
CA HIS A 159 -1.94 9.38 24.66
C HIS A 159 -3.05 10.16 23.94
N LYS A 160 -3.22 11.46 24.27
CA LYS A 160 -4.31 12.28 23.72
C LYS A 160 -4.16 12.54 22.23
N HIS A 161 -2.94 12.81 21.77
CA HIS A 161 -2.66 13.09 20.37
C HIS A 161 -2.77 11.82 19.52
N ASP A 162 -2.24 10.69 20.00
CA ASP A 162 -2.36 9.40 19.30
C ASP A 162 -3.83 9.00 19.12
N GLN A 163 -4.65 9.16 20.17
CA GLN A 163 -6.08 8.88 20.09
C GLN A 163 -6.81 9.76 19.09
N ALA A 164 -6.51 11.07 19.07
CA ALA A 164 -7.11 12.01 18.13
C ALA A 164 -6.74 11.66 16.68
N CYS A 165 -5.47 11.38 16.41
CA CYS A 165 -5.01 10.94 15.09
C CYS A 165 -5.67 9.61 14.69
N LEU A 166 -5.71 8.64 15.61
CA LEU A 166 -6.29 7.33 15.33
C LEU A 166 -7.78 7.42 15.01
N LYS A 167 -8.52 8.28 15.72
CA LYS A 167 -9.96 8.49 15.49
C LYS A 167 -10.28 8.89 14.06
N GLU A 168 -9.45 9.74 13.45
CA GLU A 168 -9.63 10.14 12.05
C GLU A 168 -9.04 9.11 11.09
N ALA A 169 -7.88 8.53 11.41
CA ALA A 169 -7.23 7.52 10.58
C ALA A 169 -8.15 6.31 10.29
N ILE A 170 -8.87 5.79 11.30
CA ILE A 170 -9.76 4.62 11.13
C ILE A 170 -11.00 4.86 10.26
N LYS A 171 -11.27 6.11 9.87
CA LYS A 171 -12.33 6.46 8.91
C LYS A 171 -11.80 6.58 7.48
N SER A 172 -10.49 6.57 7.30
CA SER A 172 -9.84 6.77 6.01
C SER A 172 -9.79 5.51 5.16
N ALA A 173 -9.36 5.66 3.90
CA ALA A 173 -9.14 4.56 2.98
C ALA A 173 -7.73 3.93 3.08
N ALA A 174 -6.93 4.32 4.08
CA ALA A 174 -5.56 3.82 4.25
C ALA A 174 -5.50 2.28 4.25
N SER A 175 -4.51 1.72 3.57
CA SER A 175 -4.28 0.26 3.54
C SER A 175 -3.71 -0.26 4.86
N TYR A 176 -3.00 0.60 5.59
CA TYR A 176 -2.38 0.28 6.85
C TYR A 176 -2.55 1.44 7.84
N ILE A 177 -2.91 1.13 9.07
CA ILE A 177 -2.97 2.08 10.18
C ILE A 177 -2.26 1.45 11.37
N GLY A 178 -1.15 2.04 11.78
CA GLY A 178 -0.37 1.60 12.92
C GLY A 178 -0.29 2.65 14.01
N MET A 179 -0.36 2.24 15.27
CA MET A 179 -0.21 3.13 16.42
C MET A 179 0.79 2.58 17.43
N ILE A 180 1.77 3.39 17.81
CA ILE A 180 2.74 3.03 18.85
C ILE A 180 2.13 3.09 20.25
N GLY A 181 2.52 2.14 21.09
CA GLY A 181 2.17 2.15 22.50
C GLY A 181 2.32 0.79 23.15
N SER A 182 2.46 0.80 24.48
CA SER A 182 2.35 -0.42 25.28
C SER A 182 0.96 -1.04 25.12
N SER A 183 0.82 -2.34 25.38
CA SER A 183 -0.48 -3.01 25.30
C SER A 183 -1.52 -2.39 26.25
N SER A 184 -1.10 -1.85 27.40
CA SER A 184 -2.01 -1.13 28.31
C SER A 184 -2.50 0.18 27.71
N LYS A 185 -1.61 0.97 27.09
CA LYS A 185 -1.95 2.20 26.36
C LYS A 185 -2.93 1.91 25.24
N VAL A 186 -2.63 0.91 24.40
CA VAL A 186 -3.49 0.54 23.27
C VAL A 186 -4.88 0.15 23.74
N ARG A 187 -5.00 -0.71 24.76
CA ARG A 187 -6.30 -1.12 25.31
C ARG A 187 -7.12 0.07 25.79
N GLN A 188 -6.49 1.01 26.50
CA GLN A 188 -7.17 2.20 26.99
C GLN A 188 -7.68 3.07 25.84
N THR A 189 -6.83 3.36 24.86
CA THR A 189 -7.21 4.13 23.66
C THR A 189 -8.35 3.46 22.89
N PHE A 190 -8.31 2.14 22.69
CA PHE A 190 -9.36 1.41 21.99
C PHE A 190 -10.69 1.45 22.76
N LYS A 191 -10.65 1.27 24.08
CA LYS A 191 -11.84 1.37 24.93
C LYS A 191 -12.51 2.74 24.79
N GLU A 192 -11.72 3.81 24.84
CA GLU A 192 -12.25 5.17 24.69
C GLU A 192 -12.81 5.42 23.29
N LEU A 193 -12.18 4.93 22.23
CA LEU A 193 -12.69 5.07 20.87
C LEU A 193 -13.99 4.29 20.65
N LEU A 194 -14.12 3.09 21.24
CA LEU A 194 -15.39 2.35 21.24
C LEU A 194 -16.51 3.15 21.94
N HIS A 195 -16.23 3.76 23.09
CA HIS A 195 -17.19 4.64 23.77
C HIS A 195 -17.56 5.88 22.93
N GLN A 196 -16.67 6.33 22.05
CA GLN A 196 -16.91 7.44 21.11
C GLN A 196 -17.55 6.99 19.79
N GLY A 197 -17.95 5.72 19.66
CA GLY A 197 -18.71 5.21 18.51
C GLY A 197 -17.86 4.57 17.40
N ALA A 198 -16.56 4.36 17.60
CA ALA A 198 -15.78 3.54 16.68
C ALA A 198 -16.29 2.09 16.71
N SER A 199 -16.33 1.42 15.55
CA SER A 199 -16.70 0.01 15.50
C SER A 199 -15.52 -0.90 15.85
N LYS A 200 -15.80 -2.11 16.36
CA LYS A 200 -14.76 -3.13 16.61
C LYS A 200 -13.99 -3.48 15.34
N GLN A 201 -14.69 -3.60 14.21
CA GLN A 201 -14.10 -3.92 12.91
C GLN A 201 -13.10 -2.88 12.43
N GLN A 202 -13.33 -1.60 12.74
CA GLN A 202 -12.36 -0.54 12.43
C GLN A 202 -11.09 -0.68 13.27
N LEU A 203 -11.24 -0.98 14.57
CA LEU A 203 -10.11 -1.11 15.49
C LEU A 203 -9.31 -2.42 15.29
N GLU A 204 -9.96 -3.51 14.88
CA GLU A 204 -9.31 -4.79 14.56
C GLU A 204 -8.32 -4.68 13.38
N LYS A 205 -8.49 -3.68 12.51
CA LYS A 205 -7.58 -3.41 11.39
C LYS A 205 -6.34 -2.60 11.79
N VAL A 206 -6.29 -2.09 13.02
CA VAL A 206 -5.20 -1.23 13.50
C VAL A 206 -4.07 -2.09 14.04
N ALA A 207 -2.85 -1.90 13.51
CA ALA A 207 -1.63 -2.49 14.05
C ALA A 207 -1.20 -1.74 15.32
N ALA A 208 -1.62 -2.23 16.48
CA ALA A 208 -1.32 -1.64 17.78
C ALA A 208 -1.14 -2.73 18.86
N PRO A 209 0.06 -2.90 19.45
CA PRO A 209 1.29 -2.17 19.17
C PRO A 209 1.77 -2.34 17.71
N ILE A 210 2.32 -1.28 17.15
CA ILE A 210 2.81 -1.23 15.78
C ILE A 210 4.14 -1.98 15.60
N GLY A 211 4.36 -2.58 14.44
CA GLY A 211 5.62 -3.18 14.00
C GLY A 211 5.76 -4.66 14.33
N LEU A 212 6.66 -5.34 13.60
CA LEU A 212 7.00 -6.74 13.87
C LEU A 212 7.79 -6.88 15.17
N ASP A 213 7.66 -8.03 15.84
CA ASP A 213 8.49 -8.37 16.99
C ASP A 213 9.92 -8.72 16.55
N LEU A 214 10.78 -7.71 16.45
CA LEU A 214 12.21 -7.84 16.15
C LEU A 214 13.08 -7.76 17.42
N GLY A 215 12.48 -7.59 18.60
CA GLY A 215 13.18 -7.47 19.89
C GLY A 215 13.96 -6.17 20.13
N GLY A 216 14.05 -5.27 19.14
CA GLY A 216 14.79 -4.01 19.24
C GLY A 216 14.05 -2.92 20.02
N GLN A 217 14.81 -2.01 20.62
CA GLN A 217 14.29 -0.88 21.40
C GLN A 217 14.88 0.47 20.96
N GLN A 218 15.94 0.47 20.14
CA GLN A 218 16.49 1.71 19.60
C GLN A 218 15.52 2.31 18.58
N PRO A 219 15.48 3.65 18.43
CA PRO A 219 14.55 4.31 17.51
C PRO A 219 14.62 3.78 16.06
N ALA A 220 15.83 3.47 15.58
CA ALA A 220 16.03 2.89 14.25
C ALA A 220 15.54 1.44 14.14
N GLU A 221 15.65 0.65 15.20
CA GLU A 221 15.15 -0.74 15.24
C GLU A 221 13.62 -0.77 15.25
N ILE A 222 13.00 0.15 16.00
CA ILE A 222 11.55 0.34 16.02
C ILE A 222 11.06 0.83 14.64
N ALA A 223 11.75 1.79 14.02
CA ALA A 223 11.44 2.23 12.67
C ALA A 223 11.51 1.08 11.66
N LEU A 224 12.56 0.27 11.73
CA LEU A 224 12.72 -0.93 10.90
C LEU A 224 11.59 -1.93 11.13
N SER A 225 11.18 -2.16 12.38
CA SER A 225 10.10 -3.11 12.68
C SER A 225 8.75 -2.66 12.14
N ILE A 226 8.47 -1.36 12.18
CA ILE A 226 7.28 -0.74 11.58
C ILE A 226 7.29 -0.92 10.06
N LEU A 227 8.38 -0.55 9.39
CA LEU A 227 8.47 -0.70 7.93
C LEU A 227 8.43 -2.16 7.49
N ALA A 228 9.07 -3.05 8.25
CA ALA A 228 9.01 -4.48 7.97
C ALA A 228 7.56 -5.00 8.05
N GLU A 229 6.76 -4.53 9.02
CA GLU A 229 5.34 -4.88 9.12
C GLU A 229 4.55 -4.36 7.91
N ILE A 230 4.71 -3.08 7.56
CA ILE A 230 4.04 -2.45 6.40
C ILE A 230 4.38 -3.22 5.11
N VAL A 231 5.67 -3.43 4.85
CA VAL A 231 6.15 -4.15 3.65
C VAL A 231 5.64 -5.60 3.64
N SER A 232 5.62 -6.27 4.80
CA SER A 232 5.09 -7.62 4.90
C SER A 232 3.60 -7.65 4.59
N MET A 233 2.80 -6.75 5.14
CA MET A 233 1.36 -6.68 4.86
C MET A 233 1.07 -6.40 3.40
N ASP A 234 1.76 -5.41 2.80
CA ASP A 234 1.58 -5.04 1.40
C ASP A 234 1.91 -6.20 0.44
N ASN A 235 2.90 -7.03 0.80
CA ASN A 235 3.32 -8.16 -0.01
C ASN A 235 2.65 -9.48 0.38
N ASN A 236 1.74 -9.48 1.36
CA ASN A 236 1.22 -10.68 2.03
C ASN A 236 2.33 -11.64 2.48
N GLY A 237 3.45 -11.08 2.94
CA GLY A 237 4.52 -11.79 3.62
C GLY A 237 4.13 -12.18 5.04
N SER A 238 4.84 -13.16 5.59
CA SER A 238 4.60 -13.66 6.95
C SER A 238 5.51 -13.04 8.03
N GLY A 239 6.50 -12.23 7.63
CA GLY A 239 7.57 -11.77 8.53
C GLY A 239 8.52 -12.87 9.03
N LYS A 240 8.33 -14.14 8.64
CA LYS A 240 9.18 -15.26 9.07
C LYS A 240 10.47 -15.33 8.26
N PRO A 241 11.56 -15.93 8.79
CA PRO A 241 12.80 -16.11 8.04
C PRO A 241 12.58 -16.89 6.74
N LEU A 242 13.19 -16.46 5.63
CA LEU A 242 12.97 -17.07 4.30
C LEU A 242 13.27 -18.58 4.28
N LYS A 243 14.28 -19.05 5.02
CA LYS A 243 14.60 -20.48 5.15
C LYS A 243 13.48 -21.34 5.75
N THR A 244 12.53 -20.71 6.46
CA THR A 244 11.38 -21.40 7.06
C THR A 244 10.17 -21.46 6.12
N VAL A 245 10.13 -20.57 5.11
CA VAL A 245 9.01 -20.47 4.15
C VAL A 245 9.38 -20.97 2.75
N LYS A 246 10.67 -21.06 2.42
CA LYS A 246 11.18 -21.60 1.16
C LYS A 246 11.96 -22.88 1.43
N THR A 247 11.58 -23.95 0.75
CA THR A 247 12.34 -25.20 0.74
C THR A 247 13.48 -25.08 -0.26
N VAL A 248 14.71 -25.29 0.21
CA VAL A 248 15.87 -25.49 -0.67
C VAL A 248 16.12 -26.99 -0.73
N VAL A 249 15.95 -27.58 -1.92
CA VAL A 249 16.28 -28.99 -2.16
C VAL A 249 17.74 -29.04 -2.60
N LEU A 250 18.55 -29.87 -1.96
CA LEU A 250 19.90 -30.19 -2.42
C LEU A 250 19.77 -31.31 -3.44
N GLU A 251 20.20 -31.06 -4.68
CA GLU A 251 20.38 -32.08 -5.73
C GLU A 251 21.63 -32.93 -5.47
#